data_AF-A0A4S3JEC8-F1
#
_entry.id   AF-A0A4S3JEC8-F1
#
_cell.length_a   1.000
_cell.length_b   1.000
_cell.length_c   1.000
_cell.angle_alpha   90.00
_cell.angle_beta   90.00
_cell.angle_gamma   90.00
#
_symmetry.space_group_name_H-M   'P 1'
#
loop_
_entity.id
_entity.type
_entity.pdbx_description
1 polymer ?
#
loop_
_entity_poly.entity_id
_entity_poly.type
_entity_poly.pdbx_seq_one_letter_code
_entity_poly.pdbx_strand_id
1 'polypeptide(L)'
;MYLPRTCYHSRKNFDNRVDDLVRKYYDVSEPNPALQDVLKNPDGSSLLFKAVRRQVALIRCRSHAPEDDQITIYDKALLLLTRYGEEPEDICALELYMTEFLGIVPISPLQQSREDLSQHIELQKILNKGSHIPTHSRFIPNEDVLGIEPVAVPEGHVASEKQLKQGFTAEKNTRTDDKSNPRVHRSESYLHEKTMPDKTAADTGQDSRSQAERILGVYYKARDDYFQVIQNDGVAHMSVIRFLRDTAENALLYLHKSAMLGHPAIPDLQQTFAFARDKAAELSGGRKRYFDEGAGRHGHKRARRQVDSYRPAP
;
A
#
# COMPACT_ATOMS: atom_id res chain seq x y z
N MET A 1 -20.81 -1.85 -27.26
CA MET A 1 -20.49 -0.84 -26.25
C MET A 1 -19.21 -0.13 -26.66
N TYR A 2 -19.25 1.16 -26.97
CA TYR A 2 -18.07 1.95 -27.34
C TYR A 2 -17.50 2.61 -26.10
N LEU A 3 -16.24 2.32 -25.74
CA LEU A 3 -15.55 3.08 -24.70
C LEU A 3 -15.34 4.53 -25.19
N PRO A 4 -15.35 5.54 -24.31
CA PRO A 4 -15.15 6.93 -24.69
C PRO A 4 -13.78 7.11 -25.36
N ARG A 5 -13.73 7.91 -26.44
CA ARG A 5 -12.53 8.12 -27.28
C ARG A 5 -11.29 8.53 -26.48
N THR A 6 -11.45 9.18 -25.33
CA THR A 6 -10.36 9.61 -24.45
C THR A 6 -9.59 8.45 -23.81
N CYS A 7 -10.26 7.39 -23.37
CA CYS A 7 -9.61 6.20 -22.78
C CYS A 7 -8.74 5.46 -23.82
N TYR A 8 -9.21 5.36 -25.06
CA TYR A 8 -8.44 4.74 -26.13
C TYR A 8 -7.13 5.48 -26.46
N HIS A 9 -7.10 6.80 -26.37
CA HIS A 9 -5.87 7.58 -26.63
C HIS A 9 -4.88 7.45 -25.48
N SER A 10 -5.35 7.47 -24.22
CA SER A 10 -4.50 7.23 -23.04
C SER A 10 -3.83 5.86 -23.10
N ARG A 11 -4.61 4.81 -23.41
CA ARG A 11 -4.09 3.45 -23.54
C ARG A 11 -3.08 3.29 -24.67
N LYS A 12 -3.34 3.86 -25.86
CA LYS A 12 -2.37 3.82 -26.96
C LYS A 12 -1.07 4.53 -26.61
N ASN A 13 -1.14 5.69 -25.96
CA ASN A 13 0.07 6.39 -25.53
C ASN A 13 0.86 5.61 -24.48
N PHE A 14 0.16 4.95 -23.55
CA PHE A 14 0.78 4.07 -22.58
C PHE A 14 1.48 2.89 -23.27
N ASP A 15 0.78 2.19 -24.17
CA ASP A 15 1.31 1.02 -24.87
C ASP A 15 2.50 1.40 -25.78
N ASN A 16 2.44 2.54 -26.49
CA ASN A 16 3.56 3.03 -27.29
C ASN A 16 4.81 3.30 -26.43
N ARG A 17 4.65 3.91 -25.25
CA ARG A 17 5.76 4.15 -24.32
C ARG A 17 6.36 2.85 -23.78
N VAL A 18 5.52 1.84 -23.55
CA VAL A 18 5.99 0.51 -23.18
C VAL A 18 6.81 -0.09 -24.32
N ASP A 19 6.31 -0.04 -25.55
CA ASP A 19 7.01 -0.58 -26.72
C ASP A 19 8.36 0.12 -26.94
N ASP A 20 8.41 1.45 -26.81
CA ASP A 20 9.65 2.22 -26.92
C ASP A 20 10.66 1.84 -25.82
N LEU A 21 10.17 1.61 -24.59
CA LEU A 21 11.00 1.17 -23.48
C LEU A 21 11.53 -0.25 -23.70
N VAL A 22 10.68 -1.16 -24.17
CA VAL A 22 11.08 -2.54 -24.49
C VAL A 22 12.14 -2.55 -25.60
N ARG A 23 11.95 -1.76 -26.66
CA ARG A 23 12.97 -1.60 -27.73
C ARG A 23 14.29 -1.07 -27.18
N LYS A 24 14.26 -0.02 -26.34
CA LYS A 24 15.46 0.54 -25.70
C LYS A 24 16.30 -0.53 -25.01
N TYR A 25 15.67 -1.48 -24.31
CA TYR A 25 16.38 -2.53 -23.57
C TYR A 25 16.75 -3.74 -24.45
N TYR A 26 16.02 -4.02 -25.53
CA TYR A 26 16.45 -4.99 -26.54
C TYR A 26 17.72 -4.56 -27.29
N ASP A 27 17.91 -3.25 -27.48
CA ASP A 27 19.09 -2.69 -28.13
C ASP A 27 20.35 -2.69 -27.23
N VAL A 28 20.21 -3.06 -25.95
CA VAL A 28 21.36 -3.14 -25.03
C VAL A 28 22.17 -4.39 -25.35
N SER A 29 23.21 -4.19 -26.16
CA SER A 29 24.08 -5.27 -26.61
C SER A 29 25.12 -5.69 -25.56
N GLU A 30 25.40 -4.85 -24.56
CA GLU A 30 26.34 -5.13 -23.47
C GLU A 30 25.70 -4.87 -22.10
N PRO A 31 25.66 -5.87 -21.20
CA PRO A 31 25.10 -5.70 -19.85
C PRO A 31 25.95 -4.77 -19.00
N ASN A 32 25.31 -4.01 -18.10
CA ASN A 32 25.99 -3.11 -17.16
C ASN A 32 27.11 -3.85 -16.40
N PRO A 33 28.29 -3.23 -16.21
CA PRO A 33 29.39 -3.82 -15.43
C PRO A 33 28.97 -4.36 -14.06
N ALA A 34 28.02 -3.72 -13.39
CA ALA A 34 27.45 -4.18 -12.13
C ALA A 34 26.65 -5.49 -12.29
N LEU A 35 25.84 -5.59 -13.35
CA LEU A 35 25.09 -6.80 -13.68
C LEU A 35 26.06 -7.95 -14.02
N GLN A 36 27.10 -7.68 -14.82
CA GLN A 36 28.13 -8.68 -15.14
C GLN A 36 28.83 -9.22 -13.90
N ASP A 37 29.15 -8.36 -12.94
CA ASP A 37 29.77 -8.77 -11.69
C ASP A 37 28.86 -9.68 -10.86
N VAL A 38 27.56 -9.35 -10.78
CA VAL A 38 26.57 -10.15 -10.05
C VAL A 38 26.30 -11.48 -10.71
N LEU A 39 26.24 -11.52 -12.05
CA LEU A 39 26.03 -12.75 -12.79
C LEU A 39 27.20 -13.74 -12.64
N LYS A 40 28.42 -13.27 -12.33
CA LYS A 40 29.56 -14.14 -11.99
C LYS A 40 29.40 -14.84 -10.64
N ASN A 41 28.55 -14.31 -9.74
CA ASN A 41 28.29 -14.90 -8.44
C ASN A 41 26.96 -15.69 -8.46
N PRO A 42 26.98 -17.03 -8.30
CA PRO A 42 25.77 -17.85 -8.41
C PRO A 42 24.72 -17.55 -7.33
N ASP A 43 25.15 -17.15 -6.13
CA ASP A 43 24.23 -16.78 -5.06
C ASP A 43 23.58 -15.42 -5.34
N GLY A 44 24.37 -14.47 -5.86
CA GLY A 44 23.92 -13.14 -6.23
C GLY A 44 22.90 -13.18 -7.37
N SER A 45 23.21 -13.92 -8.44
CA SER A 45 22.32 -14.09 -9.58
C SER A 45 21.02 -14.82 -9.20
N SER A 46 21.10 -15.89 -8.40
CA SER A 46 19.91 -16.61 -7.89
C SER A 46 18.97 -15.69 -7.09
N LEU A 47 19.54 -14.81 -6.27
CA LEU A 47 18.75 -13.85 -5.48
C LEU A 47 18.15 -12.75 -6.34
N LEU A 48 18.88 -12.26 -7.35
CA LEU A 48 18.36 -11.32 -8.33
C LEU A 48 17.19 -11.92 -9.13
N PHE A 49 17.33 -13.15 -9.62
CA PHE A 49 16.25 -13.84 -10.35
C PHE A 49 15.01 -14.03 -9.47
N LYS A 50 15.20 -14.39 -8.18
CA LYS A 50 14.09 -14.47 -7.22
C LYS A 50 13.42 -13.12 -7.00
N ALA A 51 14.21 -12.04 -6.91
CA ALA A 51 13.68 -10.69 -6.75
C ALA A 51 12.81 -10.29 -7.95
N VAL A 52 13.28 -10.55 -9.18
CA VAL A 52 12.54 -10.29 -10.42
C VAL A 52 11.28 -11.15 -10.48
N ARG A 53 11.35 -12.46 -10.19
CA ARG A 53 10.17 -13.34 -10.12
C ARG A 53 9.12 -12.82 -9.15
N ARG A 54 9.55 -12.37 -7.96
CA ARG A 54 8.67 -11.78 -6.96
C ARG A 54 8.03 -10.48 -7.48
N GLN A 55 8.81 -9.60 -8.09
CA GLN A 55 8.30 -8.35 -8.65
C GLN A 55 7.25 -8.62 -9.74
N VAL A 56 7.53 -9.54 -10.67
CA VAL A 56 6.58 -9.96 -11.70
C VAL A 56 5.30 -10.54 -11.10
N ALA A 57 5.41 -11.39 -10.07
CA ALA A 57 4.24 -11.93 -9.37
C ALA A 57 3.39 -10.82 -8.73
N LEU A 58 4.01 -9.81 -8.13
CA LEU A 58 3.32 -8.66 -7.53
C LEU A 58 2.60 -7.83 -8.61
N ILE A 59 3.25 -7.57 -9.75
CA ILE A 59 2.65 -6.82 -10.85
C ILE A 59 1.43 -7.57 -11.39
N ARG A 60 1.54 -8.89 -11.61
CA ARG A 60 0.44 -9.74 -12.13
C ARG A 60 -0.81 -9.77 -11.25
N CYS A 61 -0.68 -9.40 -9.98
CA CYS A 61 -1.80 -9.34 -9.05
C CYS A 61 -2.57 -8.02 -9.11
N ARG A 62 -2.11 -7.05 -9.90
CA ARG A 62 -2.68 -5.71 -10.03
C ARG A 62 -3.49 -5.58 -11.33
N SER A 63 -4.31 -4.55 -11.41
CA SER A 63 -4.95 -4.20 -12.68
C SER A 63 -3.92 -3.72 -13.70
N HIS A 64 -4.00 -4.24 -14.92
CA HIS A 64 -3.16 -3.84 -16.05
C HIS A 64 -3.84 -2.79 -16.93
N ALA A 65 -5.05 -2.36 -16.56
CA ALA A 65 -5.75 -1.28 -17.24
C ALA A 65 -5.05 0.04 -16.89
N PRO A 66 -4.65 0.85 -17.90
CA PRO A 66 -3.98 2.12 -17.64
C PRO A 66 -4.88 3.11 -16.89
N GLU A 67 -6.19 2.92 -16.91
CA GLU A 67 -7.16 3.74 -16.19
C GLU A 67 -7.14 3.52 -14.67
N ASP A 68 -6.63 2.37 -14.22
CA ASP A 68 -6.62 2.01 -12.79
C ASP A 68 -5.34 2.46 -12.06
N ASP A 69 -4.33 2.96 -12.81
CA ASP A 69 -3.04 3.45 -12.29
C ASP A 69 -2.31 2.48 -11.33
N GLN A 70 -2.56 1.17 -11.44
CA GLN A 70 -1.96 0.18 -10.54
C GLN A 70 -0.60 -0.35 -11.03
N ILE A 71 -0.27 -0.14 -12.31
CA ILE A 71 0.99 -0.54 -12.91
C ILE A 71 1.59 0.62 -13.72
N THR A 72 2.90 0.69 -13.71
CA THR A 72 3.67 1.68 -14.48
C THR A 72 4.04 1.13 -15.86
N ILE A 73 4.57 2.01 -16.72
CA ILE A 73 5.17 1.58 -18.00
C ILE A 73 6.35 0.60 -17.78
N TYR A 74 7.10 0.76 -16.69
CA TYR A 74 8.22 -0.10 -16.32
C TYR A 74 7.75 -1.48 -15.90
N ASP A 75 6.65 -1.54 -15.13
CA ASP A 75 6.03 -2.81 -14.74
C ASP A 75 5.60 -3.60 -15.97
N LYS A 76 4.93 -2.95 -16.93
CA LYS A 76 4.47 -3.63 -18.15
C LYS A 76 5.62 -4.01 -19.09
N ALA A 77 6.67 -3.19 -19.19
CA ALA A 77 7.88 -3.55 -19.92
C ALA A 77 8.61 -4.74 -19.28
N LEU A 78 8.73 -4.78 -17.95
CA LEU A 78 9.32 -5.91 -17.22
C LEU A 78 8.54 -7.21 -17.47
N LEU A 79 7.20 -7.15 -17.50
CA LEU A 79 6.40 -8.32 -17.88
C LEU A 79 6.71 -8.80 -19.30
N LEU A 80 6.83 -7.89 -20.27
CA LEU A 80 7.09 -8.27 -21.66
C LEU A 80 8.49 -8.88 -21.83
N LEU A 81 9.51 -8.26 -21.25
CA LEU A 81 10.89 -8.73 -21.32
C LEU A 81 11.07 -10.09 -20.62
N THR A 82 10.40 -10.31 -19.48
CA THR A 82 10.47 -11.59 -18.74
C THR A 82 9.53 -12.68 -19.26
N ARG A 83 8.84 -12.46 -20.38
CA ARG A 83 7.74 -13.34 -20.86
C ARG A 83 6.74 -13.67 -19.76
N TYR A 84 6.22 -12.64 -19.09
CA TYR A 84 5.28 -12.73 -17.98
C TYR A 84 5.77 -13.55 -16.76
N GLY A 85 7.10 -13.62 -16.61
CA GLY A 85 7.78 -14.29 -15.49
C GLY A 85 8.33 -15.67 -15.81
N GLU A 86 8.22 -16.14 -17.06
CA GLU A 86 8.81 -17.40 -17.51
C GLU A 86 10.34 -17.30 -17.63
N GLU A 87 10.85 -16.15 -18.06
CA GLU A 87 12.28 -15.89 -18.31
C GLU A 87 12.80 -14.71 -17.46
N PRO A 88 12.95 -14.87 -16.13
CA PRO A 88 13.47 -13.82 -15.25
C PRO A 88 15.00 -13.65 -15.34
N GLU A 89 15.66 -14.50 -16.12
CA GLU A 89 17.11 -14.53 -16.34
C GLU A 89 17.49 -13.73 -17.59
N ASP A 90 16.51 -13.23 -18.34
CA ASP A 90 16.73 -12.42 -19.53
C ASP A 90 17.53 -11.16 -19.19
N ILE A 91 18.64 -10.95 -19.92
CA ILE A 91 19.59 -9.88 -19.64
C ILE A 91 18.91 -8.50 -19.76
N CYS A 92 18.04 -8.33 -20.76
CA CYS A 92 17.34 -7.07 -20.99
C CYS A 92 16.39 -6.76 -19.83
N ALA A 93 15.69 -7.77 -19.32
CA ALA A 93 14.84 -7.67 -18.14
C ALA A 93 15.63 -7.32 -16.87
N LEU A 94 16.80 -7.94 -16.68
CA LEU A 94 17.68 -7.69 -15.53
C LEU A 94 18.23 -6.27 -15.55
N GLU A 95 18.66 -5.80 -16.72
CA GLU A 95 19.18 -4.44 -16.93
C GLU A 95 18.11 -3.38 -16.64
N LEU A 96 16.88 -3.60 -17.14
CA LEU A 96 15.73 -2.75 -16.84
C LEU A 96 15.41 -2.77 -15.34
N TYR A 97 15.43 -3.94 -14.70
CA TYR A 97 15.17 -4.04 -13.27
C TYR A 97 16.21 -3.30 -12.43
N MET A 98 17.50 -3.48 -12.70
CA MET A 98 18.56 -2.77 -11.99
C MET A 98 18.47 -1.26 -12.18
N THR A 99 18.25 -0.80 -13.41
CA THR A 99 18.26 0.64 -13.72
C THR A 99 17.01 1.36 -13.23
N GLU A 100 15.83 0.82 -13.53
CA GLU A 100 14.56 1.54 -13.33
C GLU A 100 13.90 1.18 -11.99
N PHE A 101 14.11 -0.02 -11.44
CA PHE A 101 13.53 -0.41 -10.15
C PHE A 101 14.49 -0.23 -8.98
N LEU A 102 15.79 -0.51 -9.17
CA LEU A 102 16.79 -0.33 -8.11
C LEU A 102 17.51 1.02 -8.19
N GLY A 103 17.36 1.76 -9.29
CA GLY A 103 18.04 3.04 -9.49
C GLY A 103 19.55 2.90 -9.75
N ILE A 104 20.03 1.70 -10.08
CA ILE A 104 21.44 1.43 -10.34
C ILE A 104 21.73 1.77 -11.80
N VAL A 105 22.12 3.02 -12.02
CA VAL A 105 22.42 3.55 -13.36
C VAL A 105 23.78 3.00 -13.85
N PRO A 106 23.94 2.70 -15.16
CA PRO A 106 25.21 2.23 -15.72
C PRO A 106 26.43 3.14 -15.51
N ILE A 107 26.20 4.43 -15.23
CA ILE A 107 27.26 5.44 -15.04
C ILE A 107 27.75 5.47 -13.59
N SER A 108 27.02 4.85 -12.66
CA SER A 108 27.37 4.87 -11.24
C SER A 108 28.69 4.13 -10.97
N PRO A 109 29.52 4.60 -10.02
CA PRO A 109 30.73 3.89 -9.62
C PRO A 109 30.43 2.44 -9.25
N LEU A 110 31.25 1.50 -9.74
CA LEU A 110 31.01 0.07 -9.55
C LEU A 110 30.88 -0.30 -8.06
N GLN A 111 31.68 0.32 -7.18
CA GLN A 111 31.57 0.08 -5.73
C GLN A 111 30.20 0.44 -5.17
N GLN A 112 29.66 1.60 -5.54
CA GLN A 112 28.33 2.05 -5.11
C GLN A 112 27.25 1.12 -5.66
N SER A 113 27.33 0.75 -6.94
CA SER A 113 26.37 -0.18 -7.55
C SER A 113 26.36 -1.56 -6.87
N ARG A 114 27.52 -2.02 -6.39
CA ARG A 114 27.64 -3.28 -5.62
C ARG A 114 27.02 -3.16 -4.24
N GLU A 115 27.20 -2.01 -3.58
CA GLU A 115 26.62 -1.77 -2.26
C GLU A 115 25.10 -1.70 -2.32
N ASP A 116 24.55 -0.90 -3.24
CA ASP A 116 23.10 -0.77 -3.45
C ASP A 116 22.45 -2.12 -3.78
N LEU A 117 23.10 -2.90 -4.64
CA LEU A 117 22.64 -4.24 -4.99
C LEU A 117 22.77 -5.23 -3.83
N SER A 118 23.86 -5.16 -3.06
CA SER A 118 24.05 -6.00 -1.88
C SER A 118 22.97 -5.74 -0.83
N GLN A 119 22.66 -4.48 -0.55
CA GLN A 119 21.58 -4.09 0.34
C GLN A 119 20.23 -4.65 -0.14
N HIS A 120 19.94 -4.52 -1.44
CA HIS A 120 18.72 -5.07 -2.00
C HIS A 120 18.64 -6.59 -1.89
N ILE A 121 19.73 -7.29 -2.18
CA ILE A 121 19.82 -8.74 -2.06
C ILE A 121 19.61 -9.18 -0.61
N GLU A 122 20.19 -8.47 0.35
CA GLU A 122 19.99 -8.75 1.78
C GLU A 122 18.52 -8.60 2.20
N LEU A 123 17.85 -7.53 1.74
CA LEU A 123 16.42 -7.36 1.93
C LEU A 123 15.62 -8.51 1.33
N GLN A 124 15.97 -8.99 0.13
CA GLN A 124 15.31 -10.15 -0.48
C GLN A 124 15.53 -11.42 0.35
N LYS A 125 16.71 -11.62 0.94
CA LYS A 125 16.95 -12.75 1.86
C LYS A 125 16.01 -12.70 3.06
N ILE A 126 15.78 -11.53 3.64
CA ILE A 126 14.86 -11.35 4.80
C ILE A 126 13.41 -11.62 4.37
N LEU A 127 12.97 -11.03 3.27
CA LEU A 127 11.60 -11.21 2.74
C LEU A 127 11.30 -12.68 2.41
N ASN A 128 12.30 -13.41 1.91
CA ASN A 128 12.17 -14.84 1.66
C ASN A 128 12.14 -15.68 2.96
N LYS A 129 12.90 -15.29 3.99
CA LYS A 129 12.88 -15.96 5.30
C LYS A 129 11.57 -15.76 6.08
N GLY A 130 10.90 -14.62 5.89
CA GLY A 130 9.59 -14.33 6.49
C GLY A 130 8.44 -15.24 6.03
N SER A 131 8.65 -16.09 5.02
CA SER A 131 7.66 -17.07 4.55
C SER A 131 7.57 -18.33 5.43
N HIS A 132 8.42 -18.48 6.46
CA HIS A 132 8.39 -19.57 7.43
C HIS A 132 8.44 -19.03 8.88
N ILE A 133 7.32 -18.50 9.38
CA ILE A 133 7.12 -18.34 10.83
C ILE A 133 6.06 -19.35 11.26
N PRO A 134 6.38 -20.34 12.12
CA PRO A 134 5.39 -21.25 12.68
C PRO A 134 4.49 -20.46 13.64
N THR A 135 3.19 -20.47 13.34
CA THR A 135 2.13 -19.96 14.22
C THR A 135 2.17 -20.68 15.56
N HIS A 136 2.64 -19.99 16.61
CA HIS A 136 2.33 -20.34 17.98
C HIS A 136 2.02 -19.09 18.82
N SER A 137 0.90 -19.20 19.53
CA SER A 137 0.44 -18.37 20.66
C SER A 137 -0.22 -17.02 20.34
N ARG A 138 -1.55 -17.07 20.18
CA ARG A 138 -2.45 -15.93 20.44
C ARG A 138 -2.57 -15.75 21.96
N PHE A 139 -2.18 -14.60 22.48
CA PHE A 139 -2.71 -14.08 23.74
C PHE A 139 -3.80 -13.04 23.38
N ILE A 140 -5.03 -13.31 23.80
CA ILE A 140 -6.13 -12.34 23.82
C ILE A 140 -6.22 -11.86 25.28
N PRO A 141 -6.11 -10.56 25.58
CA PRO A 141 -6.54 -10.03 26.88
C PRO A 141 -8.07 -9.99 26.91
N ASN A 142 -8.63 -10.51 28.00
CA ASN A 142 -10.05 -10.70 28.23
C ASN A 142 -10.87 -9.40 28.14
N GLU A 143 -11.98 -9.45 27.41
CA GLU A 143 -13.11 -8.55 27.63
C GLU A 143 -13.98 -9.11 28.76
N ASP A 144 -13.65 -8.72 29.99
CA ASP A 144 -14.56 -8.76 31.12
C ASP A 144 -14.50 -7.37 31.75
N VAL A 145 -15.51 -6.54 31.48
CA VAL A 145 -16.08 -5.48 32.33
C VAL A 145 -16.94 -4.60 31.41
N LEU A 146 -18.24 -4.90 31.38
CA LEU A 146 -19.36 -3.98 31.59
C LEU A 146 -20.64 -4.77 31.29
N GLY A 147 -21.26 -5.26 32.37
CA GLY A 147 -22.49 -6.03 32.31
C GLY A 147 -23.65 -5.22 31.77
N ILE A 148 -24.27 -5.73 30.70
CA ILE A 148 -25.65 -5.46 30.33
C ILE A 148 -26.24 -6.81 29.88
N GLU A 149 -27.06 -7.40 30.75
CA GLU A 149 -27.86 -8.60 30.49
C GLU A 149 -28.87 -8.33 29.35
N PRO A 150 -28.94 -9.16 28.29
CA PRO A 150 -29.98 -9.05 27.28
C PRO A 150 -31.22 -9.87 27.69
N VAL A 151 -32.31 -9.16 28.00
CA VAL A 151 -33.65 -9.74 28.17
C VAL A 151 -34.19 -10.25 26.83
N ALA A 152 -34.82 -11.42 26.89
CA ALA A 152 -35.30 -12.22 25.78
C ALA A 152 -36.66 -11.75 25.20
N VAL A 153 -36.71 -11.67 23.84
CA VAL A 153 -37.77 -12.21 22.92
C VAL A 153 -39.14 -11.47 22.91
N PRO A 154 -40.00 -11.47 21.85
CA PRO A 154 -39.96 -12.10 20.51
C PRO A 154 -40.26 -11.18 19.30
N GLU A 155 -40.04 -11.78 18.12
CA GLU A 155 -40.52 -11.40 16.79
C GLU A 155 -42.06 -11.37 16.66
N GLY A 156 -42.56 -10.44 15.85
CA GLY A 156 -43.94 -10.40 15.36
C GLY A 156 -44.09 -9.46 14.16
N HIS A 157 -44.41 -10.03 13.00
CA HIS A 157 -44.72 -9.33 11.74
C HIS A 157 -45.94 -8.40 11.87
N VAL A 158 -46.01 -7.31 11.07
CA VAL A 158 -47.08 -7.01 10.09
C VAL A 158 -46.91 -5.60 9.48
N ALA A 159 -46.93 -5.60 8.13
CA ALA A 159 -47.40 -4.60 7.15
C ALA A 159 -47.02 -3.10 7.20
N SER A 160 -46.68 -2.63 6.00
CA SER A 160 -46.66 -1.25 5.52
C SER A 160 -47.99 -0.52 5.71
N GLU A 161 -47.95 0.80 5.96
CA GLU A 161 -48.58 1.80 5.09
C GLU A 161 -48.29 3.25 5.53
N LYS A 162 -48.06 4.09 4.50
CA LYS A 162 -48.47 5.50 4.37
C LYS A 162 -47.79 6.58 5.23
N GLN A 163 -46.84 7.26 4.57
CA GLN A 163 -47.03 8.60 4.00
C GLN A 163 -47.67 9.66 4.93
N LEU A 164 -46.83 10.52 5.52
CA LEU A 164 -47.22 11.89 5.83
C LEU A 164 -46.11 12.84 5.35
N LYS A 165 -46.42 13.55 4.26
CA LYS A 165 -45.75 14.79 3.84
C LYS A 165 -46.44 15.96 4.54
N GLN A 166 -45.67 16.97 4.92
CA GLN A 166 -45.96 18.42 5.02
C GLN A 166 -45.21 18.99 6.24
N GLY A 167 -44.48 20.10 6.16
CA GLY A 167 -44.29 21.03 5.07
C GLY A 167 -43.24 22.10 5.40
N PHE A 168 -42.82 22.79 4.33
CA PHE A 168 -42.43 24.20 4.24
C PHE A 168 -41.68 24.85 5.42
N THR A 169 -40.47 25.34 5.17
CA THR A 169 -40.28 26.73 4.70
C THR A 169 -38.80 26.97 4.34
N ALA A 170 -38.60 27.84 3.35
CA ALA A 170 -37.31 28.33 2.89
C ALA A 170 -37.06 29.70 3.50
N GLU A 171 -35.80 30.02 3.84
CA GLU A 171 -35.27 31.39 3.96
C GLU A 171 -33.73 31.30 3.97
N LYS A 172 -33.07 31.68 2.87
CA LYS A 172 -32.44 32.99 2.58
C LYS A 172 -31.32 33.39 3.54
N ASN A 173 -30.08 33.38 3.04
CA ASN A 173 -29.13 34.52 3.03
C ASN A 173 -27.82 34.08 2.33
N THR A 174 -27.58 34.51 1.08
CA THR A 174 -26.81 35.70 0.64
C THR A 174 -25.30 35.64 0.87
N ARG A 175 -24.55 35.54 -0.26
CA ARG A 175 -23.30 36.24 -0.68
C ARG A 175 -22.14 36.29 0.34
N THR A 176 -20.91 35.93 -0.04
CA THR A 176 -20.07 36.70 -0.97
C THR A 176 -19.05 35.86 -1.76
N ASP A 177 -18.87 36.22 -3.03
CA ASP A 177 -17.68 35.94 -3.84
C ASP A 177 -16.41 36.52 -3.18
N ASP A 178 -15.28 35.82 -3.24
CA ASP A 178 -14.18 36.33 -4.07
C ASP A 178 -13.10 35.28 -4.38
N LYS A 179 -12.51 35.46 -5.56
CA LYS A 179 -11.58 34.57 -6.26
C LYS A 179 -10.14 34.84 -5.83
N SER A 180 -9.32 33.80 -5.73
CA SER A 180 -8.07 33.68 -6.53
C SER A 180 -7.24 32.48 -6.10
N ASN A 181 -7.18 31.48 -6.97
CA ASN A 181 -6.01 30.63 -7.16
C ASN A 181 -5.15 31.30 -8.26
N PRO A 182 -3.82 31.24 -8.22
CA PRO A 182 -3.22 30.20 -9.05
C PRO A 182 -1.92 29.58 -8.48
N ARG A 183 -1.81 28.27 -8.70
CA ARG A 183 -0.53 27.56 -8.88
C ARG A 183 0.20 28.12 -10.11
N VAL A 184 1.50 28.41 -10.01
CA VAL A 184 2.49 28.12 -11.07
C VAL A 184 3.86 27.85 -10.44
N HIS A 185 4.42 26.68 -10.75
CA HIS A 185 5.84 26.34 -10.64
C HIS A 185 6.62 27.01 -11.78
N ARG A 186 7.72 27.73 -11.51
CA ARG A 186 8.82 27.85 -12.49
C ARG A 186 10.17 28.10 -11.81
N SER A 187 11.14 27.36 -12.30
CA SER A 187 12.54 27.20 -11.89
C SER A 187 13.35 28.49 -11.78
N GLU A 188 14.30 28.54 -10.84
CA GLU A 188 15.65 29.05 -11.13
C GLU A 188 16.68 28.58 -10.09
N SER A 189 17.82 28.14 -10.61
CA SER A 189 19.00 27.67 -9.91
C SER A 189 19.80 28.84 -9.34
N TYR A 190 20.26 28.74 -8.09
CA TYR A 190 21.51 29.36 -7.67
C TYR A 190 22.24 28.45 -6.68
N LEU A 191 23.44 28.04 -7.09
CA LEU A 191 24.50 27.53 -6.23
C LEU A 191 24.70 28.51 -5.07
N HIS A 192 24.53 28.05 -3.84
CA HIS A 192 25.07 28.75 -2.68
C HIS A 192 25.66 27.73 -1.71
N GLU A 193 26.95 27.50 -1.92
CA GLU A 193 27.87 26.84 -1.02
C GLU A 193 27.82 27.56 0.34
N LYS A 194 27.26 26.90 1.35
CA LYS A 194 27.39 27.28 2.75
C LYS A 194 27.95 26.10 3.51
N THR A 195 29.26 26.17 3.76
CA THR A 195 29.97 25.46 4.81
C THR A 195 29.19 25.59 6.12
N MET A 196 28.65 24.47 6.62
CA MET A 196 28.05 24.41 7.95
C MET A 196 29.13 24.02 8.96
N PRO A 197 29.19 24.68 10.12
CA PRO A 197 30.09 24.29 11.20
C PRO A 197 29.60 23.01 11.87
N ASP A 198 30.56 22.22 12.30
CA ASP A 198 30.42 20.96 13.03
C ASP A 198 29.48 21.11 14.26
N LYS A 199 28.32 20.45 14.19
CA LYS A 199 27.34 20.39 15.29
C LYS A 199 27.61 19.13 16.11
N THR A 200 27.97 19.34 17.37
CA THR A 200 28.24 18.28 18.35
C THR A 200 27.01 17.38 18.57
N ALA A 201 27.27 16.08 18.76
CA ALA A 201 26.30 14.99 18.83
C ALA A 201 25.19 15.10 19.91
N ALA A 202 25.23 16.11 20.78
CA ALA A 202 24.19 16.39 21.77
C ALA A 202 22.97 17.13 21.16
N ASP A 203 23.19 17.95 20.12
CA ASP A 203 22.13 18.74 19.44
C ASP A 203 21.18 17.81 18.63
N THR A 204 21.76 16.82 17.96
CA THR A 204 21.02 15.85 17.12
C THR A 204 20.01 15.01 17.92
N GLY A 205 20.29 14.74 19.19
CA GLY A 205 19.41 13.95 20.06
C GLY A 205 18.18 14.71 20.54
N GLN A 206 18.29 16.02 20.77
CA GLN A 206 17.15 16.88 21.11
C GLN A 206 16.25 17.09 19.89
N ASP A 207 16.84 17.38 18.72
CA ASP A 207 16.09 17.52 17.46
C ASP A 207 15.29 16.26 17.10
N SER A 208 15.90 15.08 17.28
CA SER A 208 15.25 13.80 17.00
C SER A 208 14.08 13.51 17.95
N ARG A 209 14.19 13.90 19.23
CA ARG A 209 13.09 13.75 20.21
C ARG A 209 11.95 14.73 19.94
N SER A 210 12.25 16.00 19.70
CA SER A 210 11.23 17.01 19.39
C SER A 210 10.52 16.73 18.06
N GLN A 211 11.20 16.12 17.09
CA GLN A 211 10.58 15.63 15.86
C GLN A 211 9.72 14.37 16.12
N ALA A 212 10.16 13.45 16.99
CA ALA A 212 9.35 12.29 17.39
C ALA A 212 8.03 12.70 18.05
N GLU A 213 8.08 13.67 18.97
CA GLU A 213 6.90 14.22 19.64
C GLU A 213 5.92 14.85 18.66
N ARG A 214 6.41 15.59 17.66
CA ARG A 214 5.55 16.16 16.61
C ARG A 214 4.87 15.08 15.78
N ILE A 215 5.60 14.07 15.35
CA ILE A 215 5.05 12.96 14.54
C ILE A 215 4.03 12.16 15.36
N LEU A 216 4.31 11.88 16.63
CA LEU A 216 3.39 11.21 17.53
C LEU A 216 2.15 12.08 17.82
N GLY A 217 2.30 13.39 17.94
CA GLY A 217 1.19 14.32 18.11
C GLY A 217 0.19 14.27 16.94
N VAL A 218 0.70 14.16 15.71
CA VAL A 218 -0.15 13.97 14.51
C VAL A 218 -0.90 12.64 14.59
N TYR A 219 -0.23 11.56 15.00
CA TYR A 219 -0.88 10.26 15.20
C TYR A 219 -1.98 10.30 16.26
N TYR A 220 -1.71 10.85 17.44
CA TYR A 220 -2.71 10.90 18.51
C TYR A 220 -3.93 11.71 18.09
N LYS A 221 -3.72 12.84 17.42
CA LYS A 221 -4.83 13.63 16.86
C LYS A 221 -5.64 12.83 15.83
N ALA A 222 -4.98 12.14 14.90
CA ALA A 222 -5.65 11.30 13.90
C ALA A 222 -6.46 10.17 14.53
N ARG A 223 -5.96 9.60 15.63
CA ARG A 223 -6.63 8.55 16.40
C ARG A 223 -7.87 9.09 17.10
N ASP A 224 -7.75 10.25 17.74
CA ASP A 224 -8.88 10.89 18.42
C ASP A 224 -9.97 11.31 17.41
N ASP A 225 -9.57 11.89 16.27
CA ASP A 225 -10.47 12.24 15.16
C ASP A 225 -11.22 10.99 14.65
N TYR A 226 -10.55 9.84 14.54
CA TYR A 226 -11.18 8.57 14.16
C TYR A 226 -12.24 8.11 15.17
N PHE A 227 -11.92 8.13 16.46
CA PHE A 227 -12.88 7.77 17.50
C PHE A 227 -14.06 8.73 17.57
N GLN A 228 -13.82 10.03 17.38
CA GLN A 228 -14.88 11.04 17.34
C GLN A 228 -15.84 10.80 16.17
N VAL A 229 -15.33 10.48 14.98
CA VAL A 229 -16.15 10.15 13.81
C VAL A 229 -16.97 8.88 14.04
N ILE A 230 -16.41 7.85 14.68
CA ILE A 230 -17.19 6.65 15.03
C ILE A 230 -18.28 6.96 16.04
N GLN A 231 -18.00 7.79 17.05
CA GLN A 231 -18.99 8.16 18.07
C GLN A 231 -20.14 8.97 17.49
N ASN A 232 -19.85 9.87 16.55
CA ASN A 232 -20.85 10.77 15.97
C ASN A 232 -21.64 10.10 14.84
N ASP A 233 -20.95 9.49 13.88
CA ASP A 233 -21.53 9.03 12.61
C ASP A 233 -21.73 7.51 12.56
N GLY A 234 -21.20 6.76 13.53
CA GLY A 234 -21.25 5.29 13.61
C GLY A 234 -20.38 4.56 12.59
N VAL A 235 -19.96 5.23 11.50
CA VAL A 235 -19.13 4.65 10.44
C VAL A 235 -18.03 5.62 10.07
N ALA A 236 -16.77 5.19 10.23
CA ALA A 236 -15.63 5.98 9.80
C ALA A 236 -15.49 6.01 8.27
N HIS A 237 -15.34 7.21 7.72
CA HIS A 237 -15.07 7.40 6.30
C HIS A 237 -13.68 6.87 5.90
N MET A 238 -13.57 6.43 4.65
CA MET A 238 -12.32 5.92 4.06
C MET A 238 -11.13 6.86 4.25
N SER A 239 -11.34 8.17 4.08
CA SER A 239 -10.30 9.19 4.22
C SER A 239 -9.70 9.21 5.62
N VAL A 240 -10.53 9.13 6.65
CA VAL A 240 -10.13 9.13 8.06
C VAL A 240 -9.33 7.87 8.40
N ILE A 241 -9.78 6.71 7.92
CA ILE A 241 -9.08 5.43 8.15
C ILE A 241 -7.72 5.40 7.43
N ARG A 242 -7.64 5.88 6.18
CA ARG A 242 -6.36 5.99 5.46
C ARG A 242 -5.40 6.95 6.16
N PHE A 243 -5.91 8.09 6.62
CA PHE A 243 -5.09 9.04 7.36
C PHE A 243 -4.55 8.45 8.67
N LEU A 244 -5.38 7.71 9.41
CA LEU A 244 -4.95 6.98 10.61
C LEU A 244 -3.88 5.92 10.30
N ARG A 245 -4.06 5.16 9.20
CA ARG A 245 -3.06 4.19 8.72
C ARG A 245 -1.73 4.88 8.42
N ASP A 246 -1.76 5.92 7.58
CA ASP A 246 -0.55 6.60 7.08
C ASP A 246 0.19 7.31 8.21
N THR A 247 -0.53 7.92 9.16
CA THR A 247 0.08 8.57 10.33
C THR A 247 0.70 7.57 11.30
N ALA A 248 0.07 6.41 11.53
CA ALA A 248 0.64 5.32 12.31
C ALA A 248 1.89 4.73 11.64
N GLU A 249 1.85 4.51 10.32
CA GLU A 249 2.98 4.01 9.53
C GLU A 249 4.16 4.98 9.56
N ASN A 250 3.91 6.27 9.31
CA ASN A 250 4.95 7.30 9.35
C ASN A 250 5.61 7.42 10.72
N ALA A 251 4.83 7.30 11.81
CA ALA A 251 5.36 7.31 13.17
C ALA A 251 6.25 6.08 13.45
N LEU A 252 5.84 4.89 13.01
CA LEU A 252 6.66 3.67 13.14
C LEU A 252 7.97 3.77 12.36
N LEU A 253 7.90 4.21 11.10
CA LEU A 253 9.08 4.39 10.26
C LEU A 253 10.07 5.38 10.86
N TYR A 254 9.57 6.49 11.41
CA TYR A 254 10.42 7.49 12.05
C TYR A 254 11.09 6.94 13.33
N LEU A 255 10.33 6.30 14.22
CA LEU A 255 10.88 5.73 15.46
C LEU A 255 11.92 4.64 15.18
N HIS A 256 11.70 3.83 14.14
CA HIS A 256 12.65 2.81 13.70
C HIS A 256 13.93 3.42 13.12
N LYS A 257 13.80 4.48 12.31
CA LYS A 257 14.94 5.20 11.71
C LYS A 257 15.77 5.95 12.74
N SER A 258 15.14 6.49 13.79
CA SER A 258 15.79 7.21 14.88
C SER A 258 16.34 6.28 15.97
N ALA A 259 16.38 4.96 15.75
CA ALA A 259 16.81 3.93 16.70
C ALA A 259 16.06 3.95 18.06
N MET A 260 14.86 4.52 18.12
CA MET A 260 14.02 4.61 19.32
C MET A 260 13.10 3.39 19.44
N LEU A 261 13.65 2.19 19.26
CA LEU A 261 12.89 0.92 19.19
C LEU A 261 12.20 0.52 20.50
N GLY A 262 12.58 1.15 21.63
CA GLY A 262 11.95 0.95 22.93
C GLY A 262 10.87 1.98 23.29
N HIS A 263 10.43 2.82 22.34
CA HIS A 263 9.45 3.85 22.63
C HIS A 263 8.08 3.25 23.02
N PRO A 264 7.44 3.69 24.11
CA PRO A 264 6.21 3.06 24.65
C PRO A 264 5.02 3.11 23.70
N ALA A 265 5.02 4.02 22.73
CA ALA A 265 3.96 4.12 21.72
C ALA A 265 4.03 3.06 20.60
N ILE A 266 5.13 2.30 20.48
CA ILE A 266 5.32 1.35 19.36
C ILE A 266 4.25 0.25 19.31
N PRO A 267 3.88 -0.43 20.42
CA PRO A 267 2.85 -1.46 20.38
C PRO A 267 1.48 -0.90 19.92
N ASP A 268 1.10 0.27 20.43
CA ASP A 268 -0.15 0.94 20.07
C ASP A 268 -0.18 1.33 18.58
N LEU A 269 0.94 1.88 18.09
CA LEU A 269 1.10 2.22 16.68
C LEU A 269 1.00 0.99 15.76
N GLN A 270 1.64 -0.13 16.13
CA GLN A 270 1.58 -1.38 15.37
C GLN A 270 0.16 -1.95 15.31
N GLN A 271 -0.54 -1.94 16.44
CA GLN A 271 -1.92 -2.40 16.54
C GLN A 271 -2.85 -1.51 15.70
N THR A 272 -2.72 -0.19 15.83
CA THR A 272 -3.56 0.77 15.11
C THR A 272 -3.29 0.74 13.60
N PHE A 273 -2.03 0.59 13.19
CA PHE A 273 -1.66 0.40 11.79
C PHE A 273 -2.29 -0.86 11.21
N ALA A 274 -2.17 -2.00 11.90
CA ALA A 274 -2.75 -3.26 11.44
C ALA A 274 -4.28 -3.16 11.29
N PHE A 275 -4.93 -2.57 12.30
CA PHE A 275 -6.37 -2.35 12.29
C PHE A 275 -6.82 -1.41 11.15
N ALA A 276 -6.18 -0.24 11.02
CA ALA A 276 -6.55 0.76 10.02
C ALA A 276 -6.27 0.27 8.59
N ARG A 277 -5.19 -0.50 8.40
CA ARG A 277 -4.87 -1.17 7.12
C ARG A 277 -5.98 -2.15 6.73
N ASP A 278 -6.39 -3.02 7.64
CA ASP A 278 -7.42 -4.02 7.38
C ASP A 278 -8.78 -3.36 7.10
N LYS A 279 -9.13 -2.30 7.84
CA LYS A 279 -10.35 -1.53 7.57
C LYS A 279 -10.32 -0.73 6.27
N ALA A 280 -9.18 -0.15 5.91
CA ALA A 280 -9.01 0.51 4.61
C ALA A 280 -9.17 -0.48 3.45
N ALA A 281 -8.67 -1.72 3.62
CA ALA A 281 -8.84 -2.78 2.63
C ALA A 281 -10.32 -3.20 2.49
N GLU A 282 -11.01 -3.39 3.61
CA GLU A 282 -12.45 -3.72 3.64
C GLU A 282 -13.29 -2.65 2.92
N LEU A 283 -13.10 -1.38 3.26
CA LEU A 283 -13.86 -0.28 2.65
C LEU A 283 -13.49 -0.04 1.18
N SER A 284 -12.32 -0.48 0.70
CA SER A 284 -11.88 -0.29 -0.68
C SER A 284 -12.46 -1.38 -1.61
N GLY A 285 -13.44 -2.16 -1.13
CA GLY A 285 -14.02 -3.30 -1.87
C GLY A 285 -13.15 -4.56 -1.82
N GLY A 286 -12.14 -4.57 -0.94
CA GLY A 286 -11.25 -5.70 -0.74
C GLY A 286 -11.98 -6.83 -0.02
N ARG A 287 -12.48 -7.80 -0.78
CA ARG A 287 -12.77 -9.14 -0.27
C ARG A 287 -11.48 -9.63 0.40
N LYS A 288 -11.47 -9.79 1.73
CA LYS A 288 -10.38 -10.53 2.41
C LYS A 288 -10.18 -11.81 1.62
N ARG A 289 -8.94 -12.06 1.17
CA ARG A 289 -8.67 -13.28 0.41
C ARG A 289 -8.90 -14.44 1.37
N TYR A 290 -9.33 -15.60 0.86
CA TYR A 290 -9.60 -16.79 1.70
C TYR A 290 -8.40 -17.20 2.58
N PHE A 291 -7.20 -16.72 2.24
CA PHE A 291 -5.94 -16.93 2.94
C PHE A 291 -5.70 -15.95 4.11
N ASP A 292 -6.43 -14.82 4.15
CA ASP A 292 -6.38 -13.82 5.23
C ASP A 292 -7.41 -14.10 6.35
N GLU A 293 -8.35 -15.04 6.12
CA GLU A 293 -9.12 -15.66 7.20
C GLU A 293 -8.18 -16.60 7.98
N GLY A 294 -7.56 -16.06 9.04
CA GLY A 294 -6.79 -16.88 9.97
C GLY A 294 -7.59 -18.15 10.35
N ALA A 295 -6.91 -19.30 10.32
CA ALA A 295 -7.44 -20.62 10.63
C ALA A 295 -8.11 -20.68 12.02
N GLY A 296 -9.34 -20.19 12.10
CA GLY A 296 -9.97 -19.89 13.38
C GLY A 296 -11.34 -19.27 13.19
N ARG A 297 -12.16 -19.84 12.31
CA ARG A 297 -13.62 -19.80 12.34
C ARG A 297 -14.09 -20.90 11.41
N HIS A 298 -14.29 -22.09 11.98
CA HIS A 298 -15.06 -23.13 11.32
C HIS A 298 -16.45 -22.54 11.04
N GLY A 299 -16.65 -22.07 9.81
CA GLY A 299 -17.98 -21.77 9.31
C GLY A 299 -18.80 -23.04 9.46
N HIS A 300 -19.84 -22.97 10.29
CA HIS A 300 -20.87 -23.99 10.38
C HIS A 300 -21.26 -24.39 8.96
N LYS A 301 -20.97 -25.66 8.60
CA LYS A 301 -21.53 -26.28 7.41
C LYS A 301 -23.04 -26.13 7.53
N ARG A 302 -23.62 -25.18 6.81
CA ARG A 302 -25.05 -25.24 6.50
C ARG A 302 -25.22 -26.49 5.68
N ALA A 303 -25.72 -27.54 6.32
CA ALA A 303 -26.12 -28.76 5.67
C ALA A 303 -27.03 -28.37 4.49
N ARG A 304 -26.54 -28.58 3.27
CA ARG A 304 -27.41 -28.65 2.10
C ARG A 304 -28.33 -29.83 2.36
N ARG A 305 -29.53 -29.54 2.87
CA ARG A 305 -30.64 -30.48 2.83
C ARG A 305 -30.87 -30.80 1.36
N GLN A 306 -30.52 -32.02 0.96
CA GLN A 306 -31.13 -32.68 -0.18
C GLN A 306 -32.62 -32.78 0.13
N VAL A 307 -33.44 -31.99 -0.53
CA VAL A 307 -34.86 -32.26 -0.72
C VAL A 307 -35.22 -31.74 -2.12
N ASP A 308 -35.05 -32.62 -3.09
CA ASP A 308 -35.87 -32.62 -4.29
C ASP A 308 -37.13 -33.45 -3.97
N SER A 309 -38.32 -32.87 -4.11
CA SER A 309 -39.62 -33.58 -4.07
C SER A 309 -40.88 -32.70 -4.21
N TYR A 310 -40.83 -31.39 -4.50
CA TYR A 310 -42.07 -30.60 -4.68
C TYR A 310 -41.96 -29.48 -5.73
N ARG A 311 -41.49 -29.79 -6.95
CA ARG A 311 -41.84 -28.98 -8.12
C ARG A 311 -43.36 -29.15 -8.37
N PRO A 312 -44.17 -28.09 -8.27
CA PRO A 312 -45.61 -28.22 -8.43
C PRO A 312 -45.97 -28.28 -9.93
N ALA A 313 -46.92 -29.15 -10.28
CA ALA A 313 -47.79 -28.90 -11.42
C ALA A 313 -48.75 -27.76 -11.02
N PRO A 314 -48.79 -26.67 -11.79
CA PRO A 314 -49.90 -26.47 -12.72
C PRO A 314 -49.50 -25.96 -14.11
#